data_AF-A0A933LQR6-F1
#
_entry.id   AF-A0A933LQR6-F1
#
_cell.length_a   1.000
_cell.length_b   1.000
_cell.length_c   1.000
_cell.angle_alpha   90.00
_cell.angle_beta   90.00
_cell.angle_gamma   90.00
#
_symmetry.space_group_name_H-M   'P 1'
#
loop_
_entity.id
_entity.type
_entity.pdbx_description
1 polymer ?
#
loop_
_entity_poly.entity_id
_entity_poly.type
_entity_poly.pdbx_seq_one_letter_code
_entity_poly.pdbx_strand_id
1 'polypeptide(L)'
;MDVSIRRILVDQNDHVIRLNNSLFDRLWRQSRKDMLVQFAGCLIRHAEIVVEILERNPVNILRIVFGYLYFDQEGRLDKDRIRQDSTLKTVKAMPLT
;
A
#
# COMPACT_ATOMS: atom_id res chain seq x y z
N MET A 1 -11.66 -18.10 -10.23
CA MET A 1 -10.55 -17.81 -9.31
C MET A 1 -10.00 -16.46 -9.71
N ASP A 2 -10.01 -15.50 -8.79
CA ASP A 2 -9.58 -14.12 -9.05
C ASP A 2 -8.58 -13.67 -7.98
N VAL A 3 -7.84 -12.60 -8.23
CA VAL A 3 -6.85 -12.05 -7.31
C VAL A 3 -7.16 -10.59 -7.04
N SER A 4 -7.14 -10.22 -5.77
CA SER A 4 -7.32 -8.84 -5.34
C SER A 4 -6.11 -8.36 -4.56
N ILE A 5 -5.75 -7.09 -4.74
CA ILE A 5 -4.74 -6.42 -3.92
C ILE A 5 -5.47 -5.65 -2.81
N ARG A 6 -4.99 -5.75 -1.57
CA ARG A 6 -5.40 -4.90 -0.46
C ARG A 6 -4.20 -4.07 -0.02
N ARG A 7 -4.34 -2.74 -0.02
CA ARG A 7 -3.30 -1.82 0.46
C ARG A 7 -3.68 -1.27 1.81
N ILE A 8 -2.80 -1.47 2.77
CA ILE A 8 -2.93 -0.98 4.14
C ILE A 8 -1.82 0.03 4.38
N LEU A 9 -2.19 1.18 4.94
CA LEU A 9 -1.27 2.20 5.44
C LEU A 9 -1.36 2.22 6.96
N VAL A 10 -0.23 2.43 7.61
CA VAL A 10 -0.16 2.67 9.04
C VAL A 10 0.59 3.98 9.28
N ASP A 11 -0.11 4.96 9.84
CA ASP A 11 0.45 6.28 10.11
C ASP A 11 1.38 6.28 11.33
N GLN A 12 1.84 7.45 11.76
CA GLN A 12 2.76 7.61 12.89
C GLN A 12 2.09 7.41 14.25
N ASN A 13 0.76 7.46 14.31
CA ASN A 13 -0.05 7.22 15.50
C ASN A 13 -0.61 5.79 15.53
N ASP A 14 -0.06 4.89 14.70
CA ASP A 14 -0.53 3.51 14.53
C ASP A 14 -1.97 3.38 14.01
N HIS A 15 -2.55 4.44 13.42
CA HIS A 15 -3.85 4.30 12.77
C HIS A 15 -3.72 3.48 11.49
N VAL A 16 -4.63 2.52 11.33
CA VAL A 16 -4.67 1.63 10.18
C VAL A 16 -5.68 2.15 9.16
N ILE A 17 -5.19 2.55 7.99
CA ILE A 17 -6.02 3.06 6.89
C ILE A 17 -6.00 2.04 5.74
N ARG A 18 -7.19 1.68 5.24
CA ARG A 18 -7.31 0.94 3.97
C ARG A 18 -7.27 1.92 2.81
N LEU A 19 -6.33 1.71 1.87
CA LEU A 19 -6.22 2.53 0.69
C LEU A 19 -6.86 1.82 -0.51
N ASN A 20 -7.70 2.54 -1.26
CA ASN A 20 -8.27 2.04 -2.50
C ASN A 20 -7.17 1.89 -3.56
N ASN A 21 -7.13 0.74 -4.26
CA ASN A 21 -6.11 0.49 -5.29
C ASN A 21 -6.14 1.51 -6.42
N SER A 22 -7.32 1.95 -6.87
CA SER A 22 -7.44 2.97 -7.92
C SER A 22 -6.85 4.31 -7.48
N LEU A 23 -6.98 4.66 -6.20
CA LEU A 23 -6.37 5.87 -5.65
C LEU A 23 -4.86 5.72 -5.56
N PHE A 24 -4.36 4.57 -5.08
CA PHE A 24 -2.93 4.30 -5.08
C PHE A 24 -2.32 4.36 -6.48
N ASP A 25 -2.99 3.78 -7.47
CA ASP A 25 -2.50 3.78 -8.85
C ASP A 25 -2.43 5.21 -9.41
N ARG A 26 -3.39 6.09 -9.07
CA ARG A 26 -3.35 7.51 -9.43
C ARG A 26 -2.21 8.26 -8.74
N LEU A 27 -2.01 8.04 -7.43
CA LEU A 27 -0.90 8.60 -6.66
C LEU A 27 0.45 8.15 -7.26
N TRP A 28 0.57 6.86 -7.61
CA TRP A 28 1.78 6.28 -8.17
C TRP A 28 2.10 6.78 -9.58
N ARG A 29 1.09 7.07 -10.39
CA ARG A 29 1.25 7.64 -11.75
C ARG A 29 1.51 9.15 -11.75
N GLN A 30 1.63 9.78 -10.57
CA GLN A 30 1.89 11.22 -10.42
C GLN A 30 0.88 12.10 -11.17
N SER A 31 -0.40 11.73 -11.11
CA SER A 31 -1.46 12.70 -11.41
C SER A 31 -1.30 13.86 -10.42
N ARG A 32 -0.83 15.03 -10.87
CA ARG A 32 -0.56 16.21 -9.99
C ARG A 32 -1.74 16.59 -9.09
N LYS A 33 -2.94 16.12 -9.42
CA LYS A 33 -4.20 16.37 -8.70
C LYS A 33 -4.44 15.45 -7.51
N ASP A 34 -3.91 14.23 -7.52
CA ASP A 34 -4.15 13.26 -6.46
C ASP A 34 -3.08 13.42 -5.38
N MET A 35 -3.50 13.80 -4.17
CA MET A 35 -2.66 14.04 -3.01
C MET A 35 -3.33 13.47 -1.75
N LEU A 36 -2.53 13.00 -0.80
CA LEU A 36 -2.97 12.66 0.55
C LEU A 36 -2.36 13.67 1.52
N VAL A 37 -2.97 14.86 1.59
CA VAL A 37 -2.47 16.00 2.37
C VAL A 37 -2.27 15.64 3.85
N GLN A 38 -3.08 14.73 4.40
CA GLN A 38 -2.93 14.24 5.77
C GLN A 38 -1.60 13.49 6.03
N PHE A 39 -0.88 13.08 4.99
CA PHE A 39 0.42 12.44 5.08
C PHE A 39 1.55 13.32 4.54
N ALA A 40 1.31 14.61 4.29
CA ALA A 40 2.32 15.54 3.81
C ALA A 40 3.59 15.52 4.69
N GLY A 41 4.74 15.31 4.06
CA GLY A 41 6.05 15.23 4.71
C GLY A 41 6.28 13.96 5.54
N CYS A 42 5.37 12.99 5.54
CA CYS A 42 5.46 11.79 6.36
C CYS A 42 6.08 10.60 5.63
N LEU A 43 6.79 9.77 6.39
CA LEU A 43 7.12 8.40 6.04
C LEU A 43 6.05 7.46 6.62
N ILE A 44 5.31 6.77 5.76
CA ILE A 44 4.15 5.95 6.12
C ILE A 44 4.51 4.47 5.94
N ARG A 45 4.21 3.64 6.95
CA ARG A 45 4.34 2.17 6.82
C ARG A 45 3.24 1.65 5.92
N HIS A 46 3.56 0.70 5.06
CA HIS A 46 2.65 0.18 4.06
C HIS A 46 2.75 -1.35 3.97
N ALA A 47 1.59 -1.98 3.76
CA ALA A 47 1.50 -3.39 3.38
C ALA A 47 0.66 -3.54 2.10
N GLU A 48 1.22 -4.23 1.12
CA GLU A 48 0.50 -4.75 -0.05
C GLU A 48 0.22 -6.23 0.17
N ILE A 49 -1.06 -6.59 0.18
CA ILE A 49 -1.54 -7.95 0.45
C ILE A 49 -2.23 -8.45 -0.82
N VAL A 50 -1.72 -9.52 -1.39
CA VAL A 50 -2.34 -10.21 -2.53
C VAL A 50 -3.20 -11.32 -1.99
N VAL A 51 -4.51 -11.26 -2.24
CA VAL A 51 -5.48 -12.26 -1.78
C VAL A 51 -6.11 -12.99 -2.97
N GLU A 52 -6.33 -14.27 -2.79
CA GLU A 52 -7.13 -15.10 -3.67
C GLU A 52 -8.61 -14.95 -3.34
N ILE A 53 -9.43 -14.79 -4.37
CA ILE A 53 -10.88 -14.64 -4.28
C ILE A 53 -11.57 -15.83 -4.96
N LEU A 54 -12.48 -16.46 -4.22
CA LEU A 54 -13.44 -17.45 -4.70
C LEU A 54 -14.84 -16.98 -4.35
N GLU A 55 -15.75 -16.92 -5.34
CA GLU A 55 -17.13 -16.48 -5.14
C GLU A 55 -17.27 -15.14 -4.39
N ARG A 56 -16.39 -14.17 -4.73
CA ARG A 56 -16.29 -12.83 -4.11
C ARG A 56 -15.80 -12.83 -2.65
N ASN A 57 -15.43 -13.97 -2.09
CA ASN A 57 -14.85 -14.09 -0.76
C ASN A 57 -13.34 -14.28 -0.83
N PRO A 58 -12.55 -13.58 0.00
CA PRO A 58 -11.13 -13.87 0.14
C PRO A 58 -10.94 -15.22 0.84
N VAL A 59 -10.20 -16.13 0.21
CA VAL A 59 -10.01 -17.51 0.71
C VAL A 59 -8.55 -17.83 1.05
N ASN A 60 -7.60 -17.07 0.51
CA ASN A 60 -6.18 -17.28 0.78
C ASN A 60 -5.41 -15.97 0.67
N ILE A 61 -4.33 -15.83 1.43
CA ILE A 61 -3.33 -14.79 1.19
C ILE A 61 -2.23 -15.44 0.35
N LEU A 62 -1.94 -14.87 -0.81
CA LEU A 62 -0.90 -15.38 -1.72
C LEU A 62 0.47 -14.75 -1.42
N ARG A 63 0.48 -13.47 -1.02
CA ARG A 63 1.70 -12.71 -0.76
C ARG A 63 1.43 -11.51 0.14
N ILE A 64 2.39 -11.18 1.00
CA ILE A 64 2.45 -9.89 1.68
C ILE A 64 3.79 -9.23 1.41
N VAL A 65 3.75 -7.94 1.06
CA VAL A 65 4.92 -7.08 0.90
C VAL A 65 4.82 -5.93 1.88
N PHE A 66 5.82 -5.79 2.72
CA PHE A 66 5.95 -4.64 3.61
C PHE A 66 6.96 -3.63 3.05
N GLY A 67 6.69 -2.35 3.26
CA GLY A 67 7.61 -1.27 2.90
C GLY A 67 7.17 0.07 3.47
N TYR A 68 7.87 1.12 3.07
CA TYR A 68 7.53 2.49 3.42
C TYR A 68 7.15 3.29 2.17
N LEU A 69 6.20 4.21 2.34
CA LEU A 69 5.84 5.22 1.35
C LEU A 69 6.25 6.57 1.90
N TYR A 70 7.09 7.30 1.16
CA TYR A 70 7.42 8.67 1.49
C TYR A 70 6.49 9.62 0.74
N PHE A 71 5.94 10.60 1.45
CA PHE A 71 5.13 11.66 0.89
C PHE A 71 5.88 13.01 0.95
N ASP A 72 5.87 13.76 -0.14
CA ASP A 72 6.41 15.13 -0.18
C ASP A 72 5.61 16.10 0.68
N GLN A 73 6.05 17.37 0.76
CA GLN A 73 5.43 18.39 1.61
C GLN A 73 4.00 18.75 1.19
N GLU A 74 3.58 18.36 0.00
CA GLU A 74 2.23 18.55 -0.51
C GLU A 74 1.37 17.27 -0.40
N GLY A 75 1.94 16.15 0.05
CA GLY A 75 1.24 14.88 0.19
C GLY A 75 1.20 14.03 -1.09
N ARG A 76 2.15 14.20 -2.01
CA ARG A 76 2.35 13.32 -3.18
C ARG A 76 3.36 12.24 -2.86
N LEU A 77 3.26 11.09 -3.51
CA LEU A 77 4.27 10.04 -3.37
C LEU A 77 5.61 10.45 -3.99
N ASP A 78 6.65 10.46 -3.17
CA ASP A 78 8.04 10.63 -3.60
C ASP A 78 8.61 9.29 -4.06
N LYS A 79 8.50 9.05 -5.37
CA LYS A 79 8.92 7.79 -5.98
C LYS A 79 10.44 7.60 -5.95
N ASP A 80 11.20 8.69 -5.91
CA ASP A 80 12.65 8.62 -5.96
C ASP A 80 13.19 8.17 -4.61
N ARG A 81 12.64 8.71 -3.51
CA ARG A 81 12.90 8.18 -2.16
C ARG A 81 12.41 6.76 -1.95
N ILE A 82 11.22 6.42 -2.43
CA ILE A 82 10.68 5.05 -2.30
C ILE A 82 11.58 4.01 -2.98
N ARG A 83 12.18 4.35 -4.14
CA ARG A 83 13.14 3.46 -4.81
C ARG A 83 14.43 3.28 -4.02
N GLN A 84 14.93 4.36 -3.41
CA GLN A 84 16.16 4.36 -2.61
C GLN A 84 16.03 3.56 -1.31
N ASP A 85 14.88 3.68 -0.62
CA ASP A 85 14.64 3.06 0.70
C ASP A 85 13.99 1.67 0.64
N SER A 86 13.96 1.01 -0.53
CA SER A 86 13.19 -0.22 -0.74
C SER A 86 13.80 -1.47 -0.05
N THR A 87 13.73 -1.52 1.28
CA THR A 87 13.86 -2.78 2.03
C THR A 87 12.53 -3.54 1.92
N LEU A 88 12.31 -4.21 0.79
CA LEU A 88 11.13 -5.05 0.56
C LEU A 88 11.30 -6.38 1.29
N LYS A 89 10.66 -6.55 2.46
CA LYS A 89 10.50 -7.88 3.06
C LYS A 89 9.25 -8.53 2.48
N THR A 90 9.46 -9.55 1.65
CA THR A 90 8.38 -10.41 1.16
C THR A 90 8.25 -11.61 2.08
N VAL A 91 7.04 -11.87 2.56
CA VAL A 91 6.71 -13.09 3.32
C VAL A 91 5.78 -13.93 2.47
N LYS A 92 6.10 -15.22 2.32
CA LYS A 92 5.24 -16.20 1.64
C LYS A 92 4.05 -16.50 2.56
N ALA A 93 2.85 -16.43 2.01
CA ALA A 93 1.64 -16.38 2.82
C ALA A 93 0.99 -17.76 3.07
N MET A 94 0.12 -17.78 4.08
CA MET A 94 -0.56 -18.94 4.68
C MET A 94 -2.08 -18.86 4.41
N PRO A 95 -2.81 -20.00 4.44
CA PRO A 95 -4.27 -20.00 4.27
C PRO A 95 -4.99 -19.15 5.32
N LEU A 96 -6.08 -18.50 4.90
CA LEU A 96 -6.99 -17.80 5.81
C LEU A 96 -7.90 -18.85 6.46
N THR A 97 -7.58 -19.24 7.70
CA THR A 97 -8.45 -20.08 8.56
C THR A 97 -9.72 -19.36 8.98
#